data_AF-A0A9P7CT54-F1
#
_entry.id   AF-A0A9P7CT54-F1
#
_cell.length_a   1.000
_cell.length_b   1.000
_cell.length_c   1.000
_cell.angle_alpha   90.00
_cell.angle_beta   90.00
_cell.angle_gamma   90.00
#
_symmetry.space_group_name_H-M   'P 1'
#
loop_
_entity.id
_entity.type
_entity.pdbx_description
1 polymer ?
#
loop_
_entity_poly.entity_id
_entity_poly.type
_entity_poly.pdbx_seq_one_letter_code
_entity_poly.pdbx_strand_id
1 'polypeptide(L)'
;MDQKSRYLVAVGSADQGMQYIRWLPTNLPNTKEPASYRRFLWFCIALSVALFALVGGAIYAYIFLSTLPHTSLDAIVYVYSWVGAIYVMDALTDWILYRKVRSHPLASIFKLYFFMIYFIFYRNLFARLRSVDQFAIVQLASFLWVCIYYPFVMTSQVHHLLVRFIGITLTYDEYKAKIARSFYLRNLAENTSMLGFLCWFNILHFGPNRAAYPYFYMDDKDGSPYNHNRTFIAALIIWTTELTSSYITRFTFKKAFKHSVTNQAVQEFKKYPEMIVGFVLVMLHVLQNILFALIKLEFSNQNIP
;
A
#
# COMPACT_ATOMS: atom_id res chain seq x y z
N MET A 1 26.19 32.60 55.62
CA MET A 1 25.26 31.61 55.07
C MET A 1 26.10 30.64 54.24
N ASP A 2 26.92 29.77 54.83
CA ASP A 2 26.63 28.70 55.80
C ASP A 2 25.72 27.64 55.15
N GLN A 3 25.99 26.33 55.09
CA GLN A 3 26.93 25.49 55.82
C GLN A 3 27.08 24.15 55.07
N LYS A 4 28.31 23.63 54.98
CA LYS A 4 28.62 22.22 54.72
C LYS A 4 27.99 21.34 55.82
N SER A 5 27.24 20.30 55.46
CA SER A 5 27.00 19.13 56.32
C SER A 5 26.96 17.89 55.42
N ARG A 6 28.05 17.12 55.26
CA ARG A 6 28.52 16.02 56.13
C ARG A 6 27.42 15.01 56.49
N TYR A 7 27.43 13.90 55.78
CA TYR A 7 27.31 12.59 56.42
C TYR A 7 28.49 11.72 55.98
N LEU A 8 29.51 11.69 56.83
CA LEU A 8 30.47 10.60 56.92
C LEU A 8 29.80 9.54 57.80
N VAL A 9 29.65 8.33 57.26
CA VAL A 9 29.60 7.13 58.09
C VAL A 9 30.84 6.33 57.69
N ALA A 10 31.89 6.45 58.50
CA ALA A 10 32.98 5.50 58.51
C ALA A 10 32.69 4.52 59.66
N VAL A 11 32.38 3.27 59.32
CA VAL A 11 32.55 2.14 60.24
C VAL A 11 33.72 1.35 59.67
N GLY A 12 34.78 1.25 60.47
CA GLY A 12 36.10 0.85 60.03
C GLY A 12 36.41 -0.64 60.15
N SER A 13 37.68 -0.90 59.78
CA SER A 13 38.55 -1.99 60.22
C SER A 13 38.20 -3.42 59.76
N ALA A 14 38.91 -3.90 58.73
CA ALA A 14 40.14 -4.70 58.87
C ALA A 14 40.46 -5.44 57.55
N ASP A 15 41.75 -5.63 57.29
CA ASP A 15 42.34 -6.57 56.33
C ASP A 15 42.31 -6.31 54.82
N GLN A 16 43.53 -6.07 54.33
CA GLN A 16 44.18 -6.69 53.18
C GLN A 16 43.49 -6.65 51.81
N GLY A 17 44.15 -5.93 50.90
CA GLY A 17 44.09 -6.23 49.47
C GLY A 17 43.95 -4.98 48.63
N MET A 18 45.00 -4.65 47.86
CA MET A 18 44.86 -3.81 46.68
C MET A 18 43.82 -4.44 45.74
N GLN A 19 42.59 -3.95 45.80
CA GLN A 19 41.59 -4.18 44.77
C GLN A 19 41.45 -2.86 44.04
N TYR A 20 42.06 -2.84 42.87
CA TYR A 20 41.99 -1.79 41.85
C TYR A 20 40.56 -1.30 41.74
N ILE A 21 40.27 -0.12 42.30
CA ILE A 21 39.00 0.56 42.11
C ILE A 21 39.01 1.03 40.65
N ARG A 22 38.56 0.14 39.75
CA ARG A 22 38.15 0.51 38.42
C ARG A 22 36.94 1.43 38.61
N TRP A 23 37.19 2.72 38.54
CA TRP A 23 36.15 3.75 38.36
C TRP A 23 35.49 3.53 37.00
N LEU A 24 34.69 2.47 36.88
CA LEU A 24 33.64 2.42 35.89
C LEU A 24 32.51 3.28 36.47
N PRO A 25 32.18 4.43 35.86
CA PRO A 25 30.94 5.10 36.21
C PRO A 25 29.81 4.11 35.94
N THR A 26 29.24 3.54 37.00
CA THR A 26 28.05 2.66 36.95
C THR A 26 26.79 3.42 36.57
N ASN A 27 26.91 4.74 36.41
CA ASN A 27 25.94 5.59 35.76
C ASN A 27 26.36 5.79 34.29
N LEU A 28 26.25 4.74 33.48
CA LEU A 28 25.89 4.99 32.09
C LEU A 28 24.60 5.82 32.16
N PRO A 29 24.56 7.05 31.61
CA PRO A 29 23.32 7.78 31.54
C PRO A 29 22.31 6.83 30.93
N ASN A 30 21.16 6.67 31.59
CA ASN A 30 20.05 5.92 31.04
C ASN A 30 19.62 6.67 29.78
N THR A 31 20.33 6.42 28.67
CA THR A 31 20.06 6.96 27.35
C THR A 31 18.84 6.24 26.85
N LYS A 32 17.71 6.49 27.52
CA LYS A 32 16.40 6.29 26.95
C LYS A 32 16.39 7.18 25.72
N GLU A 33 16.68 6.58 24.57
CA GLU A 33 16.57 7.22 23.28
C GLU A 33 15.26 8.02 23.26
N PRO A 34 15.26 9.27 22.78
CA PRO A 34 14.06 10.08 22.75
C PRO A 34 12.96 9.30 22.04
N ALA A 35 11.77 9.24 22.65
CA ALA A 35 10.65 8.48 22.09
C ALA A 35 10.31 8.87 20.63
N SER A 36 10.65 10.10 20.24
CA SER A 36 10.58 10.60 18.86
C SER A 36 11.54 9.88 17.91
N TYR A 37 12.81 9.71 18.30
CA TYR A 37 13.83 9.03 17.49
C TYR A 37 13.44 7.57 17.23
N ARG A 38 12.95 6.87 18.27
CA ARG A 38 12.47 5.49 18.10
C ARG A 38 11.27 5.40 17.14
N ARG A 39 10.33 6.36 17.19
CA ARG A 39 9.20 6.41 16.24
C ARG A 39 9.67 6.69 14.81
N PHE A 40 10.67 7.56 14.66
CA PHE A 40 11.30 7.83 13.38
C PHE A 40 11.97 6.59 12.79
N LEU A 41 12.72 5.82 13.58
CA LEU A 41 13.31 4.55 13.11
C LEU A 41 12.24 3.55 12.65
N TRP A 42 11.14 3.42 13.39
CA TRP A 42 10.01 2.58 12.96
C TRP A 42 9.37 3.09 11.67
N PHE A 43 9.28 4.40 11.50
CA PHE A 43 8.84 5.00 10.25
C PHE A 43 9.80 4.69 9.09
N CYS A 44 11.12 4.79 9.30
CA CYS A 44 12.11 4.40 8.30
C CYS A 44 11.95 2.93 7.89
N ILE A 45 11.71 2.01 8.84
CA ILE A 45 11.44 0.61 8.54
C ILE A 45 10.18 0.46 7.67
N ALA A 46 9.08 1.14 8.03
CA ALA A 46 7.85 1.11 7.25
C ALA A 46 8.06 1.66 5.83
N LEU A 47 8.83 2.75 5.69
CA LEU A 47 9.21 3.33 4.41
C LEU A 47 10.07 2.37 3.59
N SER A 48 11.06 1.71 4.20
CA SER A 48 11.88 0.69 3.53
C SER A 48 11.04 -0.47 3.00
N VAL A 49 10.05 -0.93 3.76
CA VAL A 49 9.10 -1.97 3.29
C VAL A 49 8.27 -1.46 2.10
N ALA A 50 7.79 -0.23 2.14
CA ALA A 50 7.03 0.37 1.05
C ALA A 50 7.87 0.57 -0.23
N LEU A 51 9.14 0.97 -0.09
CA LEU A 51 10.09 1.07 -1.20
C LEU A 51 10.46 -0.31 -1.75
N PHE A 52 10.64 -1.31 -0.88
CA PHE A 52 10.84 -2.70 -1.29
C PHE A 52 9.65 -3.24 -2.08
N ALA A 53 8.41 -2.91 -1.70
CA ALA A 53 7.23 -3.27 -2.48
C ALA A 53 7.27 -2.67 -3.89
N LEU A 54 7.72 -1.43 -4.04
CA LEU A 54 7.84 -0.80 -5.36
C LEU A 54 8.92 -1.47 -6.22
N VAL A 55 10.15 -1.53 -5.70
CA VAL A 55 11.32 -2.06 -6.41
C VAL A 55 11.18 -3.56 -6.65
N GLY A 56 10.76 -4.30 -5.62
CA GLY A 56 10.48 -5.73 -5.70
C GLY A 56 9.41 -6.02 -6.74
N GLY A 57 8.34 -5.22 -6.82
CA GLY A 57 7.31 -5.39 -7.83
C GLY A 57 7.82 -5.15 -9.25
N ALA A 58 8.71 -4.17 -9.44
CA ALA A 58 9.33 -3.90 -10.73
C ALA A 58 10.29 -5.04 -11.17
N ILE A 59 11.15 -5.50 -10.25
CA ILE A 59 12.05 -6.64 -10.49
C ILE A 59 11.24 -7.90 -10.78
N TYR A 60 10.18 -8.13 -10.00
CA TYR A 60 9.25 -9.23 -10.23
C TYR A 60 8.65 -9.11 -11.65
N ALA A 61 8.06 -7.98 -12.03
CA ALA A 61 7.54 -7.82 -13.39
C ALA A 61 8.61 -8.05 -14.48
N TYR A 62 9.85 -7.64 -14.27
CA TYR A 62 10.97 -7.87 -15.19
C TYR A 62 11.31 -9.36 -15.32
N ILE A 63 11.46 -10.10 -14.21
CA ILE A 63 11.80 -11.53 -14.23
C ILE A 63 10.76 -12.31 -15.02
N PHE A 64 9.48 -12.02 -14.81
CA PHE A 64 8.39 -12.65 -15.56
C PHE A 64 8.49 -12.40 -17.06
N LEU A 65 8.75 -11.15 -17.45
CA LEU A 65 8.90 -10.81 -18.86
C LEU A 65 10.15 -11.45 -19.48
N SER A 66 11.22 -11.63 -18.70
CA SER A 66 12.47 -12.25 -19.18
C SER A 66 12.40 -13.78 -19.34
N THR A 67 11.38 -14.43 -18.76
CA THR A 67 11.24 -15.89 -18.72
C THR A 67 10.13 -16.41 -19.65
N LEU A 68 9.68 -15.58 -20.60
CA LEU A 68 8.72 -16.00 -21.63
C LEU A 68 9.26 -17.19 -22.47
N PRO A 69 8.40 -18.10 -22.96
CA PRO A 69 6.92 -18.07 -22.91
C PRO A 69 6.33 -18.73 -21.65
N HIS A 70 5.31 -18.11 -21.08
CA HIS A 70 4.56 -18.61 -19.92
C HIS A 70 3.20 -19.17 -20.30
N THR A 71 2.71 -20.16 -19.55
CA THR A 71 1.31 -20.60 -19.66
C THR A 71 0.38 -19.63 -18.91
N SER A 72 -0.92 -19.67 -19.22
CA SER A 72 -1.93 -18.85 -18.54
C SER A 72 -2.00 -19.10 -17.03
N LEU A 73 -1.69 -20.33 -16.59
CA LEU A 73 -1.63 -20.68 -15.16
C LEU A 73 -0.43 -20.04 -14.46
N ASP A 74 0.73 -20.05 -15.11
CA ASP A 74 1.93 -19.41 -14.58
C ASP A 74 1.69 -17.92 -14.36
N ALA A 75 1.04 -17.24 -15.30
CA ALA A 75 0.68 -15.83 -15.18
C ALA A 75 -0.25 -15.55 -13.98
N ILE A 76 -1.23 -16.42 -13.72
CA ILE A 76 -2.15 -16.28 -12.58
C ILE A 76 -1.39 -16.46 -11.27
N VAL A 77 -0.67 -17.57 -11.10
CA VAL A 77 0.09 -17.87 -9.88
C VAL A 77 1.09 -16.75 -9.58
N TYR A 78 1.79 -16.28 -10.61
CA TYR A 78 2.73 -15.18 -10.52
C TYR A 78 2.08 -13.94 -9.88
N VAL A 79 0.97 -13.49 -10.45
CA VAL A 79 0.34 -12.24 -10.04
C VAL A 79 -0.29 -12.37 -8.66
N TYR A 80 -0.99 -13.46 -8.37
CA TYR A 80 -1.63 -13.66 -7.08
C TYR A 80 -0.62 -13.85 -5.95
N SER A 81 0.55 -14.44 -6.22
CA SER A 81 1.62 -14.51 -5.23
C SER A 81 2.14 -13.12 -4.85
N TRP A 82 2.29 -12.22 -5.83
CA TRP A 82 2.70 -10.83 -5.59
C TRP A 82 1.61 -10.01 -4.91
N VAL A 83 0.35 -10.18 -5.30
CA VAL A 83 -0.80 -9.57 -4.62
C VAL A 83 -0.83 -9.99 -3.14
N GLY A 84 -0.58 -11.28 -2.85
CA GLY A 84 -0.43 -11.77 -1.49
C GLY A 84 0.71 -11.07 -0.74
N ALA A 85 1.88 -10.94 -1.36
CA ALA A 85 3.02 -10.22 -0.80
C ALA A 85 2.69 -8.76 -0.48
N ILE A 86 1.97 -8.05 -1.36
CA ILE A 86 1.50 -6.68 -1.13
C ILE A 86 0.61 -6.62 0.12
N TYR A 87 -0.37 -7.52 0.25
CA TYR A 87 -1.25 -7.53 1.43
C TYR A 87 -0.50 -7.80 2.73
N VAL A 88 0.52 -8.67 2.70
CA VAL A 88 1.38 -8.93 3.87
C VAL A 88 2.19 -7.68 4.24
N MET A 89 2.80 -7.00 3.26
CA MET A 89 3.55 -5.77 3.48
C MET A 89 2.65 -4.61 3.97
N ASP A 90 1.45 -4.49 3.42
CA ASP A 90 0.42 -3.56 3.87
C ASP A 90 0.02 -3.85 5.33
N ALA A 91 -0.26 -5.11 5.69
CA ALA A 91 -0.57 -5.47 7.07
C ALA A 91 0.59 -5.19 8.04
N LEU A 92 1.84 -5.45 7.63
CA LEU A 92 3.04 -5.16 8.41
C LEU A 92 3.21 -3.67 8.64
N THR A 93 3.13 -2.86 7.58
CA THR A 93 3.26 -1.40 7.68
C THR A 93 2.12 -0.77 8.47
N ASP A 94 0.88 -1.26 8.30
CA ASP A 94 -0.26 -0.86 9.12
C ASP A 94 0.01 -1.12 10.61
N TRP A 95 0.53 -2.30 10.96
CA TRP A 95 0.90 -2.62 12.33
C TRP A 95 1.99 -1.70 12.89
N ILE A 96 3.05 -1.43 12.11
CA ILE A 96 4.14 -0.52 12.51
C ILE A 96 3.59 0.89 12.75
N LEU A 97 2.79 1.41 11.82
CA LEU A 97 2.30 2.79 11.85
C LEU A 97 1.28 3.00 12.98
N TYR A 98 0.37 2.04 13.24
CA TYR A 98 -0.59 2.17 14.33
C TYR A 98 0.02 1.91 15.72
N ARG A 99 0.84 0.86 15.89
CA ARG A 99 1.32 0.47 17.22
C ARG A 99 2.60 1.19 17.64
N LYS A 100 3.53 1.43 16.71
CA LYS A 100 4.86 1.98 17.01
C LYS A 100 4.92 3.48 16.76
N VAL A 101 4.56 3.93 15.56
CA VAL A 101 4.62 5.36 15.17
C VAL A 101 3.45 6.15 15.77
N ARG A 102 2.26 5.54 15.84
CA ARG A 102 1.01 6.11 16.35
C ARG A 102 0.56 7.35 15.57
N SER A 103 0.78 7.36 14.26
CA SER A 103 0.37 8.46 13.38
C SER A 103 -0.78 8.02 12.48
N HIS A 104 -1.95 8.62 12.70
CA HIS A 104 -3.16 8.31 11.95
C HIS A 104 -3.09 8.77 10.48
N PRO A 105 -2.70 10.04 10.16
CA PRO A 105 -2.60 10.48 8.76
C PRO A 105 -1.58 9.64 7.98
N LEU A 106 -0.45 9.32 8.59
CA LEU A 106 0.60 8.54 7.96
C LEU A 106 0.16 7.12 7.64
N ALA A 107 -0.56 6.47 8.55
CA ALA A 107 -1.14 5.15 8.30
C ALA A 107 -2.12 5.18 7.11
N SER A 108 -2.95 6.21 6.99
CA SER A 108 -3.87 6.37 5.86
C SER A 108 -3.13 6.58 4.53
N ILE A 109 -2.05 7.37 4.53
CA ILE A 109 -1.24 7.64 3.34
C ILE A 109 -0.54 6.36 2.85
N PHE A 110 0.06 5.58 3.76
CA PHE A 110 0.68 4.30 3.41
C PHE A 110 -0.37 3.28 2.92
N LYS A 111 -1.54 3.25 3.54
CA LYS A 111 -2.64 2.40 3.10
C LYS A 111 -3.06 2.72 1.67
N LEU A 112 -3.18 4.01 1.34
CA LEU A 112 -3.45 4.46 -0.02
C LEU A 112 -2.33 4.07 -0.99
N TYR A 113 -1.06 4.21 -0.58
CA TYR A 113 0.10 3.81 -1.38
C TYR A 113 0.05 2.33 -1.78
N PHE A 114 -0.21 1.42 -0.82
CA PHE A 114 -0.33 -0.01 -1.14
C PHE A 114 -1.55 -0.34 -2.00
N PHE A 115 -2.69 0.34 -1.79
CA PHE A 115 -3.83 0.18 -2.69
C PHE A 115 -3.52 0.65 -4.11
N MET A 116 -2.81 1.78 -4.27
CA MET A 116 -2.38 2.25 -5.58
C MET A 116 -1.50 1.20 -6.28
N ILE A 117 -0.45 0.70 -5.61
CA ILE A 117 0.41 -0.36 -6.15
C ILE A 117 -0.42 -1.58 -6.58
N TYR A 118 -1.30 -2.06 -5.70
CA TYR A 118 -2.17 -3.20 -5.99
C TYR A 118 -3.01 -3.00 -7.26
N PHE A 119 -3.74 -1.89 -7.37
CA PHE A 119 -4.61 -1.66 -8.53
C PHE A 119 -3.85 -1.48 -9.81
N ILE A 120 -2.67 -0.90 -9.76
CA ILE A 120 -1.81 -0.76 -10.92
C ILE A 120 -1.34 -2.10 -11.44
N PHE A 121 -0.88 -3.00 -10.56
CA PHE A 121 -0.51 -4.35 -10.97
C PHE A 121 -1.73 -5.08 -11.56
N TYR A 122 -2.89 -4.90 -10.94
CA TYR A 122 -4.16 -5.44 -11.43
C TYR A 122 -4.54 -4.89 -12.81
N ARG A 123 -4.36 -3.58 -13.08
CA ARG A 123 -4.59 -3.00 -14.43
C ARG A 123 -3.57 -3.45 -15.46
N ASN A 124 -2.30 -3.54 -15.08
CA ASN A 124 -1.25 -4.03 -15.98
C ASN A 124 -1.45 -5.51 -16.33
N LEU A 125 -2.04 -6.29 -15.42
CA LEU A 125 -2.49 -7.65 -15.73
C LEU A 125 -3.58 -7.64 -16.81
N PHE A 126 -4.57 -6.76 -16.68
CA PHE A 126 -5.68 -6.68 -17.63
C PHE A 126 -5.24 -6.41 -19.05
N ALA A 127 -4.33 -5.46 -19.23
CA ALA A 127 -3.89 -5.15 -20.57
C ALA A 127 -2.93 -6.22 -21.15
N ARG A 128 -2.50 -7.23 -20.36
CA ARG A 128 -1.70 -8.39 -20.80
C ARG A 128 -2.51 -9.67 -21.01
N LEU A 129 -3.62 -9.89 -20.29
CA LEU A 129 -4.46 -11.07 -20.46
C LEU A 129 -5.27 -10.96 -21.76
N ARG A 130 -4.92 -11.79 -22.75
CA ARG A 130 -5.54 -11.83 -24.08
C ARG A 130 -6.84 -12.65 -24.13
N SER A 131 -7.54 -12.89 -23.02
CA SER A 131 -8.82 -13.65 -22.98
C SER A 131 -9.91 -12.88 -22.24
N VAL A 132 -11.02 -12.58 -22.93
CA VAL A 132 -12.18 -11.82 -22.41
C VAL A 132 -12.93 -12.61 -21.33
N ASP A 133 -12.97 -13.93 -21.43
CA ASP A 133 -13.69 -14.78 -20.47
C ASP A 133 -12.96 -14.86 -19.13
N GLN A 134 -11.63 -15.06 -19.17
CA GLN A 134 -10.79 -15.01 -17.96
C GLN A 134 -10.90 -13.64 -17.29
N PHE A 135 -10.95 -12.60 -18.11
CA PHE A 135 -11.13 -11.22 -17.66
C PHE A 135 -12.47 -11.01 -16.94
N ALA A 136 -13.59 -11.44 -17.53
CA ALA A 136 -14.91 -11.31 -16.93
C ALA A 136 -15.03 -12.03 -15.59
N ILE A 137 -14.42 -13.22 -15.47
CA ILE A 137 -14.41 -14.00 -14.23
C ILE A 137 -13.63 -13.28 -13.12
N VAL A 138 -12.43 -12.78 -13.40
CA VAL A 138 -11.62 -12.05 -12.42
C VAL A 138 -12.32 -10.77 -11.97
N GLN A 139 -12.96 -10.07 -12.90
CA GLN A 139 -13.70 -8.85 -12.58
C GLN A 139 -14.96 -9.13 -11.76
N LEU A 140 -15.71 -10.19 -12.09
CA LEU A 140 -16.85 -10.62 -11.30
C LEU A 140 -16.42 -11.05 -9.89
N ALA A 141 -15.31 -11.77 -9.77
CA ALA A 141 -14.74 -12.15 -8.49
C ALA A 141 -14.35 -10.92 -7.67
N SER A 142 -13.70 -9.91 -8.28
CA SER A 142 -13.36 -8.65 -7.63
C SER A 142 -14.61 -7.88 -7.16
N PHE A 143 -15.64 -7.81 -8.01
CA PHE A 143 -16.94 -7.22 -7.70
C PHE A 143 -17.59 -7.90 -6.49
N LEU A 144 -17.73 -9.22 -6.52
CA LEU A 144 -18.34 -10.01 -5.45
C LEU A 144 -17.53 -9.93 -4.17
N TRP A 145 -16.20 -9.99 -4.27
CA TRP A 145 -15.31 -9.83 -3.14
C TRP A 145 -15.57 -8.51 -2.43
N VAL A 146 -15.59 -7.38 -3.15
CA VAL A 146 -15.83 -6.07 -2.53
C VAL A 146 -17.23 -5.98 -1.90
N CYS A 147 -18.25 -6.52 -2.56
CA CYS A 147 -19.64 -6.51 -2.09
C CYS A 147 -19.89 -7.40 -0.86
N ILE A 148 -19.13 -8.49 -0.70
CA ILE A 148 -19.33 -9.47 0.38
C ILE A 148 -18.33 -9.27 1.51
N TYR A 149 -17.03 -9.18 1.18
CA TYR A 149 -15.93 -9.14 2.15
C TYR A 149 -16.02 -7.94 3.08
N TYR A 150 -16.20 -6.74 2.54
CA TYR A 150 -16.21 -5.51 3.33
C TYR A 150 -17.39 -5.45 4.32
N PRO A 151 -18.64 -5.76 3.92
CA PRO A 151 -19.74 -5.90 4.87
C PRO A 151 -19.53 -7.03 5.88
N PHE A 152 -19.01 -8.17 5.44
CA PHE A 152 -18.75 -9.31 6.33
C PHE A 152 -17.76 -8.93 7.44
N VAL A 153 -16.61 -8.37 7.10
CA VAL A 153 -15.54 -7.98 8.04
C VAL A 153 -15.98 -6.87 8.99
N MET A 154 -16.96 -6.04 8.59
CA MET A 154 -17.53 -4.99 9.42
C MET A 154 -18.48 -5.51 10.52
N THR A 155 -18.86 -6.78 10.48
CA THR A 155 -19.78 -7.40 11.44
C THR A 155 -19.16 -7.50 12.84
N SER A 156 -19.98 -7.29 13.87
CA SER A 156 -19.56 -7.40 15.29
C SER A 156 -18.94 -8.77 15.62
N GLN A 157 -19.44 -9.85 15.03
CA GLN A 157 -18.89 -11.20 15.23
C GLN A 157 -17.42 -11.32 14.80
N VAL A 158 -17.07 -10.72 13.65
CA VAL A 158 -15.69 -10.71 13.17
C VAL A 158 -14.82 -9.85 14.09
N HIS A 159 -15.33 -8.72 14.56
CA HIS A 159 -14.62 -7.90 15.55
C HIS A 159 -14.32 -8.68 16.84
N HIS A 160 -15.33 -9.35 17.42
CA HIS A 160 -15.14 -10.19 18.61
C HIS A 160 -14.15 -11.33 18.38
N LEU A 161 -14.19 -11.97 17.21
CA LEU A 161 -13.23 -13.00 16.82
C LEU A 161 -11.80 -12.44 16.79
N LEU A 162 -11.60 -11.28 16.16
CA LEU A 162 -10.29 -10.64 16.06
C LEU A 162 -9.78 -10.15 17.43
N VAL A 163 -10.66 -9.68 18.30
CA VAL A 163 -10.31 -9.35 19.68
C VAL A 163 -9.84 -10.60 20.43
N ARG A 164 -10.55 -11.73 20.27
CA ARG A 164 -10.23 -13.00 20.96
C ARG A 164 -8.95 -13.67 20.46
N PHE A 165 -8.73 -13.70 19.15
CA PHE A 165 -7.62 -14.45 18.55
C PHE A 165 -6.38 -13.60 18.27
N ILE A 166 -6.55 -12.33 17.90
CA ILE A 166 -5.45 -11.44 17.49
C ILE A 166 -5.12 -10.40 18.58
N GLY A 167 -6.01 -10.17 19.55
CA GLY A 167 -5.81 -9.18 20.60
C GLY A 167 -5.90 -7.75 20.07
N ILE A 168 -6.87 -7.49 19.20
CA ILE A 168 -7.19 -6.12 18.77
C ILE A 168 -7.71 -5.34 19.99
N THR A 169 -7.15 -4.15 20.24
CA THR A 169 -7.53 -3.27 21.35
C THR A 169 -8.49 -2.14 20.93
N LEU A 170 -8.87 -2.10 19.66
CA LEU A 170 -9.78 -1.08 19.11
C LEU A 170 -11.21 -1.37 19.55
N THR A 171 -11.93 -0.31 19.94
CA THR A 171 -13.38 -0.39 20.15
C THR A 171 -14.10 -0.72 18.85
N TYR A 172 -15.33 -1.24 18.94
CA TYR A 172 -16.10 -1.61 17.75
C TYR A 172 -16.34 -0.41 16.82
N ASP A 173 -16.56 0.79 17.37
CA ASP A 173 -16.75 2.01 16.57
C ASP A 173 -15.46 2.45 15.87
N GLU A 174 -14.32 2.39 16.54
CA GLU A 174 -13.01 2.67 15.91
C GLU A 174 -12.66 1.63 14.84
N TYR A 175 -13.04 0.37 15.06
CA TYR A 175 -12.85 -0.71 14.08
C TYR A 175 -13.71 -0.48 12.83
N LYS A 176 -14.99 -0.13 13.00
CA LYS A 176 -15.88 0.26 11.88
C LYS A 176 -15.31 1.45 11.10
N ALA A 177 -14.84 2.48 11.80
CA ALA A 177 -14.22 3.64 11.18
C ALA A 177 -12.95 3.25 10.39
N LYS A 178 -12.12 2.36 10.93
CA LYS A 178 -10.94 1.83 10.24
C LYS A 178 -11.31 1.09 8.94
N ILE A 179 -12.33 0.23 8.98
CA ILE A 179 -12.81 -0.49 7.78
C ILE A 179 -13.37 0.49 6.76
N ALA A 180 -14.23 1.41 7.18
CA ALA A 180 -14.83 2.41 6.31
C ALA A 180 -13.76 3.28 5.63
N ARG A 181 -12.73 3.70 6.37
CA ARG A 181 -11.56 4.41 5.81
C ARG A 181 -10.81 3.53 4.81
N SER A 182 -10.50 2.29 5.16
CA SER A 182 -9.79 1.36 4.26
C SER A 182 -10.55 1.20 2.94
N PHE A 183 -11.88 1.05 3.01
CA PHE A 183 -12.75 0.98 1.84
C PHE A 183 -12.82 2.31 1.06
N TYR A 184 -12.84 3.47 1.73
CA TYR A 184 -12.74 4.77 1.07
C TYR A 184 -11.43 4.90 0.28
N LEU A 185 -10.30 4.58 0.90
CA LEU A 185 -8.98 4.64 0.29
C LEU A 185 -8.84 3.67 -0.88
N ARG A 186 -9.40 2.47 -0.75
CA ARG A 186 -9.50 1.52 -1.85
C ARG A 186 -10.22 2.13 -3.05
N ASN A 187 -11.43 2.67 -2.85
CA ASN A 187 -12.20 3.29 -3.92
C ASN A 187 -11.49 4.49 -4.54
N LEU A 188 -10.75 5.27 -3.74
CA LEU A 188 -9.94 6.37 -4.24
C LEU A 188 -8.83 5.86 -5.17
N ALA A 189 -8.14 4.78 -4.79
CA ALA A 189 -7.11 4.16 -5.62
C ALA A 189 -7.67 3.49 -6.88
N GLU A 190 -8.84 2.84 -6.80
CA GLU A 190 -9.55 2.25 -7.94
C GLU A 190 -9.82 3.31 -9.03
N ASN A 191 -10.42 4.44 -8.63
CA ASN A 191 -10.74 5.52 -9.55
C ASN A 191 -9.49 6.20 -10.11
N THR A 192 -8.51 6.48 -9.25
CA THR A 192 -7.30 7.20 -9.68
C THR A 192 -6.44 6.37 -10.63
N SER A 193 -6.28 5.07 -10.35
CA SER A 193 -5.56 4.16 -11.25
C SER A 193 -6.28 3.95 -12.59
N MET A 194 -7.61 3.86 -12.60
CA MET A 194 -8.37 3.73 -13.83
C MET A 194 -8.34 4.99 -14.70
N LEU A 195 -8.52 6.17 -14.09
CA LEU A 195 -8.35 7.43 -14.78
C LEU A 195 -6.94 7.58 -15.35
N GLY A 196 -5.91 7.28 -14.56
CA GLY A 196 -4.52 7.28 -15.03
C GLY A 196 -4.31 6.34 -16.22
N PHE A 197 -4.84 5.12 -16.14
CA PHE A 197 -4.79 4.14 -17.22
C PHE A 197 -5.46 4.66 -18.50
N LEU A 198 -6.70 5.15 -18.42
CA LEU A 198 -7.44 5.67 -19.58
C LEU A 198 -6.75 6.89 -20.20
N CYS A 199 -6.20 7.80 -19.38
CA CYS A 199 -5.45 8.95 -19.86
C CYS A 199 -4.19 8.53 -20.61
N TRP A 200 -3.35 7.68 -20.02
CA TRP A 200 -2.13 7.20 -20.69
C TRP A 200 -2.44 6.37 -21.92
N PHE A 201 -3.46 5.53 -21.86
CA PHE A 201 -3.89 4.71 -22.98
C PHE A 201 -4.24 5.55 -24.21
N ASN A 202 -4.90 6.70 -24.03
CA ASN A 202 -5.21 7.62 -25.12
C ASN A 202 -3.99 8.47 -25.52
N ILE A 203 -3.30 9.09 -24.54
CA ILE A 203 -2.20 10.01 -24.80
C ILE A 203 -1.01 9.30 -25.47
N LEU A 204 -0.68 8.08 -25.06
CA LEU A 204 0.47 7.35 -25.60
C LEU A 204 0.15 6.63 -26.92
N HIS A 205 -1.12 6.28 -27.15
CA HIS A 205 -1.55 5.71 -28.43
C HIS A 205 -1.51 6.77 -29.55
N PHE A 206 -2.06 7.96 -29.29
CA PHE A 206 -2.10 9.07 -30.27
C PHE A 206 -0.90 10.03 -30.21
N GLY A 207 -0.04 9.90 -29.19
CA GLY A 207 1.03 10.85 -28.93
C GLY A 207 2.34 10.57 -29.67
N PRO A 208 3.26 11.56 -29.69
CA PRO A 208 4.57 11.43 -30.34
C PRO A 208 5.48 10.42 -29.62
N ASN A 209 5.28 10.21 -28.32
CA ASN A 209 6.07 9.27 -27.50
C ASN A 209 5.64 7.80 -27.67
N ARG A 210 4.77 7.48 -28.63
CA ARG A 210 4.29 6.12 -28.89
C ARG A 210 5.42 5.10 -29.10
N ALA A 211 6.54 5.53 -29.67
CA ALA A 211 7.71 4.66 -29.92
C ALA A 211 8.39 4.20 -28.63
N ALA A 212 8.41 5.04 -27.58
CA ALA A 212 8.99 4.69 -26.28
C ALA A 212 8.11 3.70 -25.49
N TYR A 213 6.83 3.56 -25.88
CA TYR A 213 5.87 2.69 -25.23
C TYR A 213 5.16 1.74 -26.21
N PRO A 214 5.85 0.71 -26.74
CA PRO A 214 5.28 -0.21 -27.72
C PRO A 214 4.01 -0.94 -27.25
N TYR A 215 3.81 -1.00 -25.92
CA TYR A 215 2.62 -1.58 -25.31
C TYR A 215 1.31 -0.88 -25.67
N PHE A 216 1.35 0.45 -25.85
CA PHE A 216 0.16 1.26 -26.18
C PHE A 216 -0.02 1.42 -27.69
N TYR A 217 0.85 0.81 -28.50
CA TYR A 217 0.85 0.92 -29.95
C TYR A 217 -0.39 0.24 -30.56
N MET A 218 -0.75 -0.97 -30.09
CA MET A 218 -1.95 -1.74 -30.46
C MET A 218 -2.33 -1.69 -31.96
N ASP A 219 -1.32 -1.78 -32.84
CA ASP A 219 -1.52 -1.88 -34.28
C ASP A 219 -1.96 -3.31 -34.65
N ASP A 220 -2.97 -3.42 -35.53
CA ASP A 220 -3.60 -4.67 -36.01
C ASP A 220 -2.67 -5.66 -36.75
N LYS A 221 -1.35 -5.44 -36.71
CA LYS A 221 -0.36 -6.16 -37.54
C LYS A 221 -0.11 -7.60 -37.10
N ASP A 222 -0.43 -7.98 -35.86
CA ASP A 222 -0.09 -9.29 -35.29
C ASP A 222 -1.28 -10.26 -35.17
N GLY A 223 -2.43 -9.97 -35.79
CA GLY A 223 -3.63 -10.81 -35.65
C GLY A 223 -4.15 -10.92 -34.21
N SER A 224 -3.74 -10.00 -33.33
CA SER A 224 -4.15 -9.98 -31.93
C SER A 224 -5.62 -9.53 -31.82
N PRO A 225 -6.47 -10.21 -31.04
CA PRO A 225 -7.91 -9.92 -30.95
C PRO A 225 -8.27 -8.57 -30.26
N TYR A 226 -7.27 -7.79 -29.84
CA TYR A 226 -7.41 -6.57 -29.04
C TYR A 226 -6.96 -5.32 -29.81
N ASN A 227 -7.94 -4.62 -30.35
CA ASN A 227 -7.76 -3.29 -30.94
C ASN A 227 -7.93 -2.23 -29.84
N HIS A 228 -7.37 -1.03 -30.08
CA HIS A 228 -7.49 0.11 -29.18
C HIS A 228 -8.93 0.33 -28.66
N ASN A 229 -9.91 0.33 -29.57
CA ASN A 229 -11.32 0.57 -29.22
C ASN A 229 -11.89 -0.52 -28.28
N ARG A 230 -11.56 -1.80 -28.50
CA ARG A 230 -12.05 -2.90 -27.66
C ARG A 230 -11.48 -2.82 -26.25
N THR A 231 -10.18 -2.53 -26.13
CA THR A 231 -9.53 -2.36 -24.82
C THR A 231 -10.08 -1.14 -24.08
N PHE A 232 -10.35 -0.03 -24.78
CA PHE A 232 -10.95 1.16 -24.19
C PHE A 232 -12.37 0.88 -23.67
N ILE A 233 -13.23 0.27 -24.48
CA ILE A 233 -14.59 -0.12 -24.06
C ILE A 233 -14.55 -1.10 -22.90
N ALA A 234 -13.66 -2.10 -22.94
CA ALA A 234 -13.47 -3.03 -21.84
C ALA A 234 -13.10 -2.27 -20.55
N ALA A 235 -12.10 -1.38 -20.60
CA ALA A 235 -11.70 -0.58 -19.44
C ALA A 235 -12.84 0.27 -18.87
N LEU A 236 -13.72 0.83 -19.71
CA LEU A 236 -14.92 1.54 -19.25
C LEU A 236 -15.93 0.60 -18.57
N ILE A 237 -16.19 -0.58 -19.15
CA ILE A 237 -17.06 -1.59 -18.53
C ILE A 237 -16.52 -1.99 -17.16
N ILE A 238 -15.21 -2.20 -17.03
CA ILE A 238 -14.57 -2.48 -15.75
C ILE A 238 -14.83 -1.36 -14.76
N TRP A 239 -14.53 -0.13 -15.16
CA TRP A 239 -14.66 1.00 -14.27
C TRP A 239 -16.10 1.18 -13.78
N THR A 240 -17.08 1.03 -14.67
CA THR A 240 -18.52 1.07 -14.31
C THR A 240 -18.91 -0.06 -13.36
N THR A 241 -18.40 -1.28 -13.52
CA THR A 241 -18.65 -2.37 -12.56
C THR A 241 -18.05 -2.09 -11.18
N GLU A 242 -16.87 -1.47 -11.12
CA GLU A 242 -16.21 -1.09 -9.85
C GLU A 242 -16.92 0.07 -9.15
N LEU A 243 -17.42 1.04 -9.92
CA LEU A 243 -18.29 2.10 -9.41
C LEU A 243 -19.59 1.51 -8.86
N THR A 244 -20.15 0.50 -9.54
CA THR A 244 -21.37 -0.17 -9.11
C THR A 244 -21.15 -0.98 -7.83
N SER A 245 -20.08 -1.77 -7.72
CA SER A 245 -19.76 -2.48 -6.46
C SER A 245 -19.51 -1.50 -5.32
N SER A 246 -18.76 -0.43 -5.60
CA SER A 246 -18.53 0.66 -4.63
C SER A 246 -19.84 1.25 -4.12
N TYR A 247 -20.78 1.53 -5.02
CA TYR A 247 -22.09 2.07 -4.66
C TYR A 247 -22.90 1.10 -3.80
N ILE A 248 -22.98 -0.18 -4.20
CA ILE A 248 -23.69 -1.23 -3.47
C ILE A 248 -23.11 -1.39 -2.06
N THR A 249 -21.78 -1.48 -1.93
CA THR A 249 -21.13 -1.63 -0.62
C THR A 249 -21.36 -0.41 0.27
N ARG A 250 -21.32 0.82 -0.26
CA ARG A 250 -21.66 2.05 0.50
C ARG A 250 -23.10 2.04 0.98
N PHE A 251 -24.02 1.59 0.13
CA PHE A 251 -25.42 1.45 0.48
C PHE A 251 -25.61 0.42 1.60
N THR A 252 -24.95 -0.73 1.51
CA THR A 252 -24.94 -1.77 2.55
C THR A 252 -24.39 -1.23 3.87
N PHE A 253 -23.30 -0.45 3.85
CA PHE A 253 -22.74 0.15 5.06
C PHE A 253 -23.72 1.12 5.74
N LYS A 254 -24.39 1.96 4.93
CA LYS A 254 -25.38 2.91 5.44
C LYS A 254 -26.61 2.21 6.00
N LYS A 255 -27.12 1.16 5.33
CA LYS A 255 -28.35 0.47 5.71
C LYS A 255 -28.15 -0.54 6.84
N ALA A 256 -27.16 -1.43 6.72
CA ALA A 256 -26.93 -2.52 7.67
C ALA A 256 -26.17 -2.07 8.93
N PHE A 257 -25.17 -1.18 8.77
CA PHE A 257 -24.27 -0.80 9.86
C PHE A 257 -24.48 0.63 10.37
N LYS A 258 -25.44 1.37 9.80
CA LYS A 258 -25.73 2.79 10.10
C LYS A 258 -24.48 3.68 10.05
N HIS A 259 -23.51 3.33 9.21
CA HIS A 259 -22.22 4.00 9.13
C HIS A 259 -21.98 4.53 7.72
N SER A 260 -21.71 5.83 7.60
CA SER A 260 -21.48 6.49 6.31
C SER A 260 -19.99 6.65 6.04
N VAL A 261 -19.50 5.94 5.01
CA VAL A 261 -18.11 6.03 4.54
C VAL A 261 -17.73 7.46 4.17
N THR A 262 -18.61 8.17 3.48
CA THR A 262 -18.35 9.54 3.01
C THR A 262 -18.29 10.51 4.18
N ASN A 263 -19.22 10.41 5.14
CA ASN A 263 -19.20 11.29 6.30
C ASN A 263 -17.96 11.03 7.17
N GLN A 264 -17.57 9.76 7.32
CA GLN A 264 -16.34 9.38 8.02
C GLN A 264 -15.12 10.03 7.35
N ALA A 265 -14.97 9.91 6.03
CA ALA A 265 -13.85 10.52 5.31
C ALA A 265 -13.82 12.06 5.45
N VAL A 266 -14.97 12.73 5.33
CA VAL A 266 -15.08 14.19 5.50
C VAL A 266 -14.71 14.61 6.92
N GLN A 267 -15.14 13.88 7.95
CA GLN A 267 -14.77 14.17 9.33
C GLN A 267 -13.26 14.01 9.56
N GLU A 268 -12.64 12.99 8.97
CA GLU A 268 -11.19 12.80 9.04
C GLU A 268 -10.41 13.92 8.34
N PHE A 269 -10.87 14.37 7.17
CA PHE A 269 -10.26 15.49 6.46
C PHE A 269 -10.41 16.83 7.19
N LYS A 270 -11.53 17.04 7.89
CA LYS A 270 -11.69 18.21 8.77
C LYS A 270 -10.71 18.18 9.95
N LYS A 271 -10.42 16.99 10.47
CA LYS A 271 -9.50 16.80 11.59
C LYS A 271 -8.03 16.87 11.18
N TYR A 272 -7.69 16.36 10.00
CA TYR A 272 -6.33 16.27 9.46
C TYR A 272 -6.30 16.74 7.99
N PRO A 273 -6.39 18.05 7.72
CA PRO A 273 -6.44 18.59 6.36
C PRO A 273 -5.18 18.28 5.54
N GLU A 274 -4.02 18.20 6.19
CA GLU A 274 -2.75 17.85 5.58
C GLU A 274 -2.74 16.46 4.90
N MET A 275 -3.64 15.57 5.33
CA MET A 275 -3.81 14.24 4.74
C MET A 275 -4.22 14.30 3.27
N ILE A 276 -4.99 15.33 2.86
CA ILE A 276 -5.43 15.50 1.47
C ILE A 276 -4.22 15.72 0.55
N VAL A 277 -3.30 16.59 0.95
CA VAL A 277 -2.08 16.86 0.18
C VAL A 277 -1.24 15.58 0.08
N GLY A 278 -1.09 14.85 1.18
CA GLY A 278 -0.42 13.56 1.20
C GLY A 278 -1.04 12.54 0.24
N PHE A 279 -2.37 12.48 0.15
CA PHE A 279 -3.05 11.58 -0.79
C PHE A 279 -2.77 11.95 -2.24
N VAL A 280 -2.88 13.23 -2.59
CA VAL A 280 -2.59 13.69 -3.96
C VAL A 280 -1.15 13.37 -4.35
N LEU A 281 -0.18 13.69 -3.48
CA LEU A 281 1.24 13.42 -3.75
C LEU A 281 1.53 11.93 -3.92
N VAL A 282 0.94 11.06 -3.08
CA VAL A 282 1.11 9.61 -3.22
C VAL A 282 0.50 9.08 -4.50
N MET A 283 -0.70 9.54 -4.86
CA MET A 283 -1.36 9.12 -6.10
C MET A 283 -0.51 9.51 -7.32
N LEU A 284 -0.03 10.76 -7.37
CA LEU A 284 0.85 11.23 -8.44
C LEU A 284 2.17 10.47 -8.47
N HIS A 285 2.81 10.28 -7.32
CA HIS A 285 4.09 9.58 -7.22
C HIS A 285 3.99 8.14 -7.75
N VAL A 286 2.98 7.39 -7.32
CA VAL A 286 2.82 6.01 -7.77
C VAL A 286 2.50 5.96 -9.26
N LEU A 287 1.60 6.82 -9.76
CA LEU A 287 1.30 6.93 -11.19
C LEU A 287 2.56 7.25 -12.02
N GLN A 288 3.34 8.24 -11.60
CA GLN A 288 4.60 8.59 -12.25
C GLN A 288 5.57 7.39 -12.33
N ASN A 289 5.75 6.66 -11.23
CA ASN A 289 6.69 5.53 -11.19
C ASN A 289 6.34 4.45 -12.24
N ILE A 290 5.06 4.23 -12.52
CA ILE A 290 4.63 3.22 -13.49
C ILE A 290 4.86 3.69 -14.91
N LEU A 291 4.55 4.96 -15.18
CA LEU A 291 4.81 5.54 -16.48
C LEU A 291 6.31 5.43 -16.82
N PHE A 292 7.19 5.59 -15.83
CA PHE A 292 8.63 5.34 -16.02
C PHE A 292 8.96 3.84 -16.17
N ALA A 293 8.31 2.97 -15.40
CA ALA A 293 8.55 1.52 -15.48
C ALA A 293 8.14 0.89 -16.83
N LEU A 294 7.23 1.52 -17.58
CA LEU A 294 6.78 1.05 -18.89
C LEU A 294 7.63 1.55 -20.06
N ILE A 295 8.57 2.48 -19.83
CA ILE A 295 9.47 2.97 -20.88
C ILE A 295 10.39 1.82 -21.31
N LYS A 296 10.41 1.52 -22.61
CA LYS A 296 11.48 0.73 -23.19
C LYS A 296 12.64 1.66 -23.54
N LEU A 297 13.75 1.52 -22.83
CA LEU A 297 15.02 2.15 -23.18
C LEU A 297 15.82 1.16 -24.03
N GLU A 298 15.86 1.40 -25.34
CA GLU A 298 16.84 0.76 -26.21
C GLU A 298 18.15 1.54 -26.09
N PHE A 299 19.08 1.03 -25.28
CA PHE A 299 20.45 1.50 -25.34
C PHE A 299 21.04 0.96 -26.64
N SER A 300 21.08 1.82 -27.67
CA SER A 300 21.86 1.54 -28.85
C SER A 300 23.30 1.33 -28.39
N ASN A 301 23.76 0.08 -28.36
CA ASN A 301 25.19 -0.19 -28.46
C ASN A 301 25.61 0.34 -29.82
N GLN A 302 25.93 1.63 -29.87
CA GLN A 302 26.84 2.13 -30.87
C GLN A 302 28.12 1.33 -30.65
N ASN A 303 28.28 0.31 -31.49
CA ASN A 303 29.56 -0.27 -31.79
C ASN A 303 30.46 0.92 -32.16
N ILE A 304 31.26 1.33 -31.17
CA ILE A 304 32.38 2.23 -31.38
C ILE A 304 33.28 1.48 -32.37
N PRO A 305 33.62 2.09 -33.53
CA PRO A 305 34.31 1.42 -34.63
C PRO A 305 35.65 0.79 -34.22
#